data_AF-A0A9D8TYW0-F1
#
_entry.id   AF-A0A9D8TYW0-F1
#
_cell.length_a   1.000
_cell.length_b   1.000
_cell.length_c   1.000
_cell.angle_alpha   90.00
_cell.angle_beta   90.00
_cell.angle_gamma   90.00
#
_symmetry.space_group_name_H-M   'P 1'
#
loop_
_entity.id
_entity.type
_entity.pdbx_description
1 polymer ?
#
loop_
_entity_poly.entity_id
_entity_poly.type
_entity_poly.pdbx_seq_one_letter_code
_entity_poly.pdbx_strand_id
1 'polypeptide(L)'
;MLASFLEKLAQKRTLGRVAHELSDRRFVSRPVLAVRSFRAYEQRYVVKDYYRPCGYVWKQNLDAAARQSYAGELRSQKRTGASLDYEVAYYGVLYRLVFLEADELQSVGAITLREVWLDEKISTAESEKRHSTVFDLLQLQHVVHSWGQLAANSEIVLRSGWANTKMKALAADMLVQARYEQIIPRIKQNKLEPNQIQLLADGIAVARETLGDQNGAGHHYEGLLSAIRGDMTRAIELHSSKPAVGYRTQFFRTAEQVETLTKFKNTADPKQSWPARPMWDSRDSAQLSCGLIACDKSYFYQFFEGFAESFALQNPGGLLHFHAVGFVPVMSEIAARTDGLDIEVNVSHDDMDLSALLPDRFKGYCAGARYMYLPFFLKHYENIIIYDVDGALTNDMKTIWSSSCADIMISSAYFDEEQGNHFVLWQNVIAWAFAIRRNAGTAEFVNALSGYLAERFALAADDQQRYFFTDQTGLLLAVEAFRDDLKIGRLPAAFSQTTQSLGPGRRKAKKAAQKATLEKLKKISD
;
A
#
# COMPACT_ATOMS: atom_id res chain seq x y z
N MET A 1 -46.82 2.39 -8.89
CA MET A 1 -46.24 1.13 -8.36
C MET A 1 -45.61 1.34 -6.97
N LEU A 2 -44.72 2.32 -6.79
CA LEU A 2 -44.12 2.65 -5.47
C LEU A 2 -45.13 3.13 -4.42
N ALA A 3 -46.13 3.93 -4.82
CA ALA A 3 -47.18 4.41 -3.91
C ALA A 3 -48.07 3.28 -3.36
N SER A 4 -48.43 2.30 -4.20
CA SER A 4 -49.22 1.11 -3.81
C SER A 4 -48.45 0.15 -2.89
N PHE A 5 -47.12 0.18 -2.93
CA PHE A 5 -46.25 -0.59 -2.04
C PHE A 5 -46.15 0.04 -0.64
N LEU A 6 -46.08 1.38 -0.57
CA LEU A 6 -46.04 2.11 0.70
C LEU A 6 -47.37 2.09 1.45
N GLU A 7 -48.50 2.09 0.73
CA GLU A 7 -49.85 2.02 1.29
C GLU A 7 -50.16 0.64 1.93
N LYS A 8 -49.58 -0.44 1.36
CA LYS A 8 -49.65 -1.81 1.93
C LYS A 8 -48.79 -2.00 3.19
N LEU A 9 -47.75 -1.18 3.37
CA LEU A 9 -46.88 -1.20 4.54
C LEU A 9 -47.52 -0.48 5.75
N ALA A 10 -48.35 0.54 5.51
CA ALA A 10 -49.04 1.29 6.56
C ALA A 10 -50.20 0.53 7.23
N GLN A 11 -50.73 -0.53 6.61
CA GLN A 11 -51.93 -1.24 7.11
C GLN A 11 -51.65 -2.42 8.07
N LYS A 12 -50.40 -2.81 8.31
CA LYS A 12 -50.11 -3.97 9.20
C LYS A 12 -49.97 -3.54 10.67
N ARG A 13 -51.01 -3.87 11.46
CA ARG A 13 -51.19 -3.74 12.93
C ARG A 13 -50.10 -4.36 13.83
N THR A 14 -48.89 -4.58 13.34
CA THR A 14 -47.85 -5.37 14.04
C THR A 14 -46.89 -4.53 14.90
N LEU A 15 -47.01 -3.21 14.92
CA LEU A 15 -46.15 -2.34 15.74
C LEU A 15 -46.52 -2.31 17.24
N GLY A 16 -47.76 -2.65 17.61
CA GLY A 16 -48.20 -2.66 19.00
C GLY A 16 -47.69 -3.83 19.85
N ARG A 17 -47.30 -4.95 19.22
CA ARG A 17 -46.85 -6.17 19.93
C ARG A 17 -45.32 -6.19 20.14
N VAL A 18 -44.57 -5.60 19.20
CA VAL A 18 -43.10 -5.51 19.23
C VAL A 18 -42.61 -4.55 20.32
N ALA A 19 -43.35 -3.48 20.61
CA ALA A 19 -43.01 -2.54 21.70
C ALA A 19 -43.12 -3.16 23.10
N HIS A 20 -43.96 -4.19 23.29
CA HIS A 20 -44.11 -4.88 24.57
C HIS A 20 -43.04 -5.95 24.78
N GLU A 21 -42.65 -6.68 23.73
CA GLU A 21 -41.61 -7.72 23.78
C GLU A 21 -40.19 -7.16 23.91
N LEU A 22 -39.93 -5.94 23.42
CA LEU A 22 -38.63 -5.25 23.57
C LEU A 22 -38.41 -4.60 24.95
N SER A 23 -39.41 -4.63 25.84
CA SER A 23 -39.31 -4.08 27.21
C SER A 23 -38.85 -5.10 28.26
N ASP A 24 -38.73 -6.38 27.91
CA ASP A 24 -38.31 -7.43 28.85
C ASP A 24 -36.78 -7.49 28.96
N ARG A 25 -36.25 -7.11 30.13
CA ARG A 25 -34.81 -7.04 30.48
C ARG A 25 -34.03 -8.36 30.38
N ARG A 26 -34.63 -9.44 29.87
CA ARG A 26 -34.03 -10.78 29.76
C ARG A 26 -33.30 -11.05 28.44
N PHE A 27 -33.26 -10.10 27.50
CA PHE A 27 -32.53 -10.26 26.22
C PHE A 27 -31.01 -9.99 26.30
N VAL A 28 -30.48 -9.58 27.46
CA VAL A 28 -29.07 -9.17 27.63
C VAL A 28 -28.11 -10.35 27.91
N SER A 29 -28.58 -11.59 28.05
CA SER A 29 -27.74 -12.65 28.67
C SER A 29 -27.64 -13.99 27.95
N ARG A 30 -27.67 -14.07 26.61
CA ARG A 30 -27.37 -15.36 25.91
C ARG A 30 -26.34 -15.22 24.79
N PRO A 31 -25.11 -15.74 24.98
CA PRO A 31 -24.15 -15.93 23.91
C PRO A 31 -24.39 -17.30 23.21
N VAL A 32 -24.25 -17.31 21.88
CA VAL A 32 -24.02 -18.47 21.00
C VAL A 32 -25.24 -19.28 20.50
N LEU A 33 -25.56 -19.08 19.21
CA LEU A 33 -25.86 -20.11 18.20
C LEU A 33 -25.19 -19.62 16.89
N ALA A 34 -23.90 -19.90 16.66
CA ALA A 34 -23.35 -21.11 16.03
C ALA A 34 -23.54 -21.19 14.49
N VAL A 35 -22.79 -20.37 13.73
CA VAL A 35 -22.50 -20.64 12.31
C VAL A 35 -21.10 -21.27 12.22
N ARG A 36 -21.04 -22.58 11.95
CA ARG A 36 -19.80 -23.39 11.98
C ARG A 36 -19.03 -23.41 10.65
N SER A 37 -19.69 -23.12 9.52
CA SER A 37 -19.14 -23.20 8.16
C SER A 37 -18.54 -21.87 7.68
N PHE A 38 -19.18 -20.73 7.97
CA PHE A 38 -18.64 -19.38 7.65
C PHE A 38 -17.29 -19.07 8.33
N ARG A 39 -17.02 -19.71 9.48
CA ARG A 39 -15.81 -19.45 10.29
C ARG A 39 -14.52 -19.99 9.68
N ALA A 40 -14.58 -20.90 8.71
CA ALA A 40 -13.38 -21.56 8.18
C ALA A 40 -12.92 -21.00 6.83
N TYR A 41 -13.83 -20.47 6.01
CA TYR A 41 -13.53 -20.04 4.64
C TYR A 41 -13.23 -18.54 4.56
N GLU A 42 -14.07 -17.67 5.14
CA GLU A 42 -13.83 -16.22 5.08
C GLU A 42 -12.82 -15.71 6.12
N GLN A 43 -12.70 -16.33 7.31
CA GLN A 43 -11.54 -16.06 8.18
C GLN A 43 -10.21 -16.48 7.52
N ARG A 44 -10.25 -17.33 6.47
CA ARG A 44 -9.07 -17.67 5.66
C ARG A 44 -8.83 -16.73 4.50
N TYR A 45 -9.71 -15.79 4.15
CA TYR A 45 -9.52 -14.90 2.98
C TYR A 45 -9.76 -13.41 3.29
N VAL A 46 -10.77 -13.07 4.08
CA VAL A 46 -11.09 -11.68 4.49
C VAL A 46 -10.12 -11.20 5.57
N VAL A 47 -9.85 -12.02 6.57
CA VAL A 47 -8.80 -11.75 7.59
C VAL A 47 -7.40 -11.85 6.98
N LYS A 48 -7.25 -12.62 5.91
CA LYS A 48 -5.97 -12.87 5.23
C LYS A 48 -5.55 -11.74 4.27
N ASP A 49 -6.39 -10.76 3.99
CA ASP A 49 -5.97 -9.59 3.19
C ASP A 49 -6.16 -8.26 3.96
N TYR A 50 -7.13 -8.17 4.88
CA TYR A 50 -7.32 -6.97 5.73
C TYR A 50 -6.63 -7.01 7.10
N TYR A 51 -6.23 -8.21 7.56
CA TYR A 51 -5.52 -8.40 8.84
C TYR A 51 -4.19 -9.16 8.73
N ARG A 52 -3.70 -9.58 7.55
CA ARG A 52 -2.33 -10.13 7.30
C ARG A 52 -2.20 -10.75 5.89
N PRO A 53 -1.50 -10.15 4.92
CA PRO A 53 -1.35 -10.74 3.58
C PRO A 53 -0.35 -11.89 3.48
N CYS A 54 -0.60 -12.70 2.45
CA CYS A 54 0.26 -13.72 1.82
C CYS A 54 0.44 -15.08 2.51
N GLY A 55 -0.49 -15.50 3.37
CA GLY A 55 -0.38 -16.80 4.06
C GLY A 55 -0.47 -18.08 3.19
N TYR A 56 -0.83 -18.04 1.90
CA TYR A 56 -0.99 -19.27 1.11
C TYR A 56 0.29 -19.74 0.43
N VAL A 57 1.03 -18.81 -0.19
CA VAL A 57 2.28 -19.12 -0.90
C VAL A 57 3.44 -19.31 0.08
N TRP A 58 3.40 -18.63 1.23
CA TRP A 58 4.45 -18.70 2.25
C TRP A 58 4.32 -19.91 3.19
N LYS A 59 3.09 -20.41 3.45
CA LYS A 59 2.85 -21.62 4.27
C LYS A 59 3.43 -22.90 3.67
N GLN A 60 3.72 -22.93 2.37
CA GLN A 60 4.37 -24.06 1.74
C GLN A 60 5.89 -24.04 1.90
N ASN A 61 6.47 -22.88 2.25
CA ASN A 61 7.92 -22.68 2.36
C ASN A 61 8.41 -22.60 3.81
N LEU A 62 7.52 -22.57 4.80
CA LEU A 62 7.87 -22.70 6.22
C LEU A 62 8.06 -24.16 6.61
N ASP A 63 9.04 -24.43 7.46
CA ASP A 63 9.18 -25.74 8.08
C ASP A 63 7.98 -26.10 8.98
N ALA A 64 7.93 -27.35 9.44
CA ALA A 64 6.81 -27.83 10.26
C ALA A 64 6.71 -27.14 11.63
N ALA A 65 7.83 -26.72 12.21
CA ALA A 65 7.90 -26.11 13.54
C ALA A 65 7.38 -24.66 13.51
N ALA A 66 7.80 -23.87 12.53
CA ALA A 66 7.31 -22.50 12.31
C ALA A 66 5.79 -22.47 12.03
N ARG A 67 5.28 -23.46 11.27
CA ARG A 67 3.83 -23.62 11.04
C ARG A 67 3.06 -23.93 12.32
N GLN A 68 3.60 -24.77 13.19
CA GLN A 68 2.96 -25.10 14.48
C GLN A 68 3.00 -23.93 15.46
N SER A 69 4.12 -23.21 15.56
CA SER A 69 4.27 -22.03 16.40
C SER A 69 3.24 -20.95 16.04
N TYR A 70 3.14 -20.61 14.75
CA TYR A 70 2.16 -19.65 14.23
C TYR A 70 0.70 -20.08 14.50
N ALA A 71 0.41 -21.37 14.36
CA ALA A 71 -0.90 -21.91 14.69
C ALA A 71 -1.20 -21.86 16.20
N GLY A 72 -0.17 -21.94 17.05
CA GLY A 72 -0.26 -21.78 18.50
C GLY A 72 -0.60 -20.35 18.90
N GLU A 73 0.08 -19.35 18.34
CA GLU A 73 -0.20 -17.92 18.58
C GLU A 73 -1.62 -17.53 18.16
N LEU A 74 -2.08 -18.00 16.99
CA LEU A 74 -3.45 -17.74 16.55
C LEU A 74 -4.50 -18.36 17.49
N ARG A 75 -4.18 -19.49 18.14
CA ARG A 75 -5.06 -20.09 19.14
C ARG A 75 -5.02 -19.34 20.46
N SER A 76 -3.88 -18.77 20.87
CA SER A 76 -3.77 -17.99 22.11
C SER A 76 -4.52 -16.66 21.99
N GLN A 77 -4.41 -15.96 20.86
CA GLN A 77 -5.17 -14.73 20.54
C GLN A 77 -6.69 -14.97 20.47
N LYS A 78 -7.11 -16.20 20.16
CA LYS A 78 -8.53 -16.61 20.15
C LYS A 78 -9.06 -16.91 21.56
N ARG A 79 -8.19 -17.27 22.52
CA ARG A 79 -8.55 -17.54 23.92
C ARG A 79 -8.72 -16.26 24.74
N THR A 80 -8.12 -15.15 24.34
CA THR A 80 -8.22 -13.86 25.04
C THR A 80 -9.54 -13.12 24.78
N GLY A 81 -10.50 -13.71 24.06
CA GLY A 81 -11.88 -13.24 24.03
C GLY A 81 -12.14 -11.97 23.21
N ALA A 82 -11.22 -11.54 22.33
CA ALA A 82 -11.51 -10.49 21.37
C ALA A 82 -12.58 -10.98 20.38
N SER A 83 -13.85 -10.69 20.66
CA SER A 83 -14.92 -10.86 19.69
C SER A 83 -14.65 -9.90 18.54
N LEU A 84 -14.22 -10.43 17.39
CA LEU A 84 -14.30 -9.68 16.15
C LEU A 84 -15.80 -9.40 15.92
N ASP A 85 -16.22 -8.15 16.08
CA ASP A 85 -17.60 -7.72 15.83
C ASP A 85 -18.00 -8.20 14.42
N TYR A 86 -19.05 -9.02 14.34
CA TYR A 86 -19.52 -9.65 13.09
C TYR A 86 -19.81 -8.60 12.01
N GLU A 87 -20.24 -7.42 12.42
CA GLU A 87 -20.50 -6.25 11.57
C GLU A 87 -19.21 -5.67 10.96
N VAL A 88 -18.09 -5.67 11.68
CA VAL A 88 -16.79 -5.21 11.14
C VAL A 88 -16.25 -6.17 10.10
N ALA A 89 -16.44 -7.48 10.31
CA ALA A 89 -16.10 -8.49 9.31
C ALA A 89 -16.95 -8.31 8.03
N TYR A 90 -18.24 -8.04 8.18
CA TYR A 90 -19.18 -7.80 7.09
C TYR A 90 -18.82 -6.58 6.21
N TYR A 91 -18.44 -5.44 6.81
CA TYR A 91 -17.97 -4.28 6.03
C TYR A 91 -16.61 -4.51 5.37
N GLY A 92 -15.73 -5.30 5.99
CA GLY A 92 -14.48 -5.75 5.37
C GLY A 92 -14.71 -6.61 4.12
N VAL A 93 -15.74 -7.47 4.13
CA VAL A 93 -16.18 -8.26 2.98
C VAL A 93 -16.70 -7.35 1.86
N LEU A 94 -17.63 -6.44 2.16
CA LEU A 94 -18.18 -5.49 1.18
C LEU A 94 -17.09 -4.67 0.49
N TYR A 95 -16.09 -4.21 1.24
CA TYR A 95 -14.96 -3.47 0.69
C TYR A 95 -14.03 -4.36 -0.14
N ARG A 96 -13.79 -5.63 0.23
CA ARG A 96 -13.00 -6.57 -0.60
C ARG A 96 -13.67 -6.85 -1.95
N LEU A 97 -14.99 -6.98 -1.95
CA LEU A 97 -15.78 -7.24 -3.17
C LEU A 97 -15.64 -6.11 -4.21
N VAL A 98 -15.28 -4.89 -3.79
CA VAL A 98 -15.00 -3.76 -4.71
C VAL A 98 -13.74 -4.01 -5.57
N PHE A 99 -12.82 -4.85 -5.10
CA PHE A 99 -11.51 -5.08 -5.72
C PHE A 99 -11.36 -6.45 -6.38
N LEU A 100 -12.41 -7.26 -6.40
CA LEU A 100 -12.38 -8.55 -7.08
C LEU A 100 -12.57 -8.35 -8.60
N GLU A 101 -11.88 -9.17 -9.39
CA GLU A 101 -12.14 -9.25 -10.82
C GLU A 101 -13.48 -9.96 -11.10
N ALA A 102 -14.03 -9.79 -12.31
CA ALA A 102 -15.37 -10.28 -12.65
C ALA A 102 -15.51 -11.82 -12.53
N ASP A 103 -14.44 -12.56 -12.80
CA ASP A 103 -14.32 -14.01 -12.69
C ASP A 103 -14.16 -14.47 -11.22
N GLU A 104 -13.43 -13.72 -10.40
CA GLU A 104 -13.34 -13.92 -8.94
C GLU A 104 -14.69 -13.66 -8.25
N LEU A 105 -15.41 -12.62 -8.67
CA LEU A 105 -16.76 -12.29 -8.21
C LEU A 105 -17.79 -13.36 -8.59
N GLN A 106 -17.72 -13.92 -9.79
CA GLN A 106 -18.56 -15.07 -10.17
C GLN A 106 -18.28 -16.28 -9.28
N SER A 107 -17.02 -16.51 -8.95
CA SER A 107 -16.60 -17.62 -8.08
C SER A 107 -17.07 -17.42 -6.64
N VAL A 108 -16.90 -16.21 -6.08
CA VAL A 108 -17.37 -15.86 -4.74
C VAL A 108 -18.90 -15.85 -4.69
N GLY A 109 -19.57 -15.20 -5.65
CA GLY A 109 -21.02 -15.17 -5.78
C GLY A 109 -21.63 -16.56 -5.91
N ALA A 110 -21.02 -17.46 -6.68
CA ALA A 110 -21.46 -18.85 -6.81
C ALA A 110 -21.26 -19.67 -5.52
N ILE A 111 -20.20 -19.39 -4.75
CA ILE A 111 -19.95 -20.04 -3.44
C ILE A 111 -20.91 -19.51 -2.37
N THR A 112 -21.12 -18.20 -2.29
CA THR A 112 -22.05 -17.55 -1.37
C THR A 112 -23.50 -17.97 -1.66
N LEU A 113 -23.89 -18.05 -2.93
CA LEU A 113 -25.20 -18.57 -3.34
C LEU A 113 -25.38 -20.06 -3.03
N ARG A 114 -24.33 -20.89 -3.11
CA ARG A 114 -24.45 -22.31 -2.76
C ARG A 114 -24.59 -22.52 -1.25
N GLU A 115 -23.81 -21.80 -0.44
CA GLU A 115 -23.75 -22.07 1.01
C GLU A 115 -24.86 -21.36 1.80
N VAL A 116 -25.32 -20.18 1.38
CA VAL A 116 -26.43 -19.46 2.05
C VAL A 116 -27.78 -20.11 1.74
N TRP A 117 -27.98 -20.64 0.54
CA TRP A 117 -29.22 -21.31 0.15
C TRP A 117 -29.36 -22.72 0.71
N LEU A 118 -28.25 -23.35 1.11
CA LEU A 118 -28.25 -24.70 1.66
C LEU A 118 -28.57 -24.77 3.17
N ASP A 119 -28.64 -23.65 3.90
CA ASP A 119 -28.67 -23.71 5.38
C ASP A 119 -29.73 -22.86 6.12
N GLU A 120 -30.66 -22.15 5.45
CA GLU A 120 -31.67 -21.36 6.20
C GLU A 120 -32.98 -22.12 6.52
N LYS A 121 -33.11 -22.49 7.79
CA LYS A 121 -34.38 -22.64 8.54
C LYS A 121 -34.77 -21.38 9.34
N ILE A 122 -34.20 -20.21 9.03
CA ILE A 122 -34.49 -18.95 9.73
C ILE A 122 -34.84 -17.86 8.72
N SER A 123 -36.05 -17.91 8.17
CA SER A 123 -36.60 -16.77 7.41
C SER A 123 -37.24 -15.77 8.38
N THR A 124 -36.60 -14.62 8.55
CA THR A 124 -37.27 -13.42 9.07
C THR A 124 -37.23 -12.37 7.97
N ALA A 125 -38.32 -11.63 7.80
CA ALA A 125 -38.45 -10.60 6.76
C ALA A 125 -37.36 -9.51 6.83
N GLU A 126 -36.76 -9.32 8.01
CA GLU A 126 -35.64 -8.39 8.20
C GLU A 126 -34.30 -8.96 7.72
N SER A 127 -34.08 -10.28 7.86
CA SER A 127 -32.94 -10.99 7.26
C SER A 127 -33.04 -10.98 5.73
N GLU A 128 -34.22 -11.26 5.18
CA GLU A 128 -34.49 -11.20 3.74
C GLU A 128 -34.28 -9.78 3.18
N LYS A 129 -34.70 -8.74 3.90
CA LYS A 129 -34.49 -7.34 3.50
C LYS A 129 -33.00 -6.94 3.55
N ARG A 130 -32.26 -7.39 4.57
CA ARG A 130 -30.80 -7.18 4.65
C ARG A 130 -30.11 -7.91 3.50
N HIS A 131 -30.45 -9.18 3.25
CA HIS A 131 -29.88 -9.99 2.17
C HIS A 131 -30.22 -9.49 0.76
N SER A 132 -31.45 -9.06 0.49
CA SER A 132 -31.83 -8.43 -0.79
C SER A 132 -31.05 -7.13 -1.01
N THR A 133 -30.89 -6.31 0.03
CA THR A 133 -30.05 -5.11 -0.07
C THR A 133 -28.59 -5.47 -0.36
N VAL A 134 -28.05 -6.53 0.25
CA VAL A 134 -26.69 -7.03 -0.05
C VAL A 134 -26.59 -7.53 -1.49
N PHE A 135 -27.59 -8.27 -1.96
CA PHE A 135 -27.62 -8.83 -3.30
C PHE A 135 -27.73 -7.75 -4.38
N ASP A 136 -28.55 -6.73 -4.15
CA ASP A 136 -28.66 -5.56 -5.01
C ASP A 136 -27.34 -4.77 -5.02
N LEU A 137 -26.66 -4.67 -3.87
CA LEU A 137 -25.33 -4.06 -3.76
C LEU A 137 -24.24 -4.86 -4.49
N LEU A 138 -24.30 -6.20 -4.45
CA LEU A 138 -23.40 -7.10 -5.17
C LEU A 138 -23.63 -7.06 -6.70
N GLN A 139 -24.89 -6.96 -7.14
CA GLN A 139 -25.21 -6.84 -8.57
C GLN A 139 -24.88 -5.43 -9.13
N LEU A 140 -25.11 -4.36 -8.36
CA LEU A 140 -24.74 -2.98 -8.73
C LEU A 140 -23.22 -2.77 -8.83
N GLN A 141 -22.43 -3.60 -8.15
CA GLN A 141 -20.96 -3.53 -8.17
C GLN A 141 -20.35 -3.98 -9.51
N HIS A 142 -21.07 -4.77 -10.31
CA HIS A 142 -20.54 -5.38 -11.54
C HIS A 142 -20.49 -4.43 -12.75
N VAL A 143 -21.12 -3.25 -12.71
CA VAL A 143 -21.26 -2.37 -13.89
C VAL A 143 -20.59 -1.00 -13.67
N VAL A 144 -19.25 -0.94 -13.72
CA VAL A 144 -18.47 0.29 -14.02
C VAL A 144 -18.68 1.50 -13.06
N HIS A 145 -19.31 1.35 -11.89
CA HIS A 145 -19.71 2.46 -10.97
C HIS A 145 -19.27 2.29 -9.50
N SER A 146 -18.29 1.42 -9.21
CA SER A 146 -18.06 0.92 -7.85
C SER A 146 -17.68 1.97 -6.79
N TRP A 147 -16.89 2.99 -7.13
CA TRP A 147 -16.50 4.03 -6.18
C TRP A 147 -17.64 5.02 -5.86
N GLY A 148 -18.46 5.39 -6.84
CA GLY A 148 -19.61 6.26 -6.60
C GLY A 148 -20.67 5.61 -5.73
N GLN A 149 -20.93 4.32 -5.97
CA GLN A 149 -21.85 3.55 -5.14
C GLN A 149 -21.29 3.35 -3.72
N LEU A 150 -19.99 3.05 -3.58
CA LEU A 150 -19.36 2.94 -2.26
C LEU A 150 -19.47 4.24 -1.47
N ALA A 151 -19.25 5.40 -2.11
CA ALA A 151 -19.45 6.70 -1.48
C ALA A 151 -20.90 6.89 -1.02
N ALA A 152 -21.88 6.66 -1.90
CA ALA A 152 -23.30 6.79 -1.57
C ALA A 152 -23.73 5.87 -0.41
N ASN A 153 -23.31 4.61 -0.43
CA ASN A 153 -23.60 3.66 0.66
C ASN A 153 -22.95 4.09 1.98
N SER A 154 -21.72 4.58 1.92
CA SER A 154 -21.01 5.06 3.10
C SER A 154 -21.72 6.26 3.72
N GLU A 155 -22.23 7.18 2.91
CA GLU A 155 -23.06 8.31 3.38
C GLU A 155 -24.37 7.83 4.06
N ILE A 156 -25.05 6.83 3.50
CA ILE A 156 -26.25 6.23 4.12
C ILE A 156 -25.93 5.68 5.50
N VAL A 157 -24.81 4.96 5.64
CA VAL A 157 -24.38 4.38 6.92
C VAL A 157 -24.04 5.47 7.93
N LEU A 158 -23.31 6.50 7.54
CA LEU A 158 -22.97 7.64 8.39
C LEU A 158 -24.22 8.33 8.95
N ARG A 159 -25.22 8.56 8.10
CA ARG A 159 -26.50 9.22 8.46
C ARG A 159 -27.46 8.31 9.21
N SER A 160 -27.18 7.01 9.29
CA SER A 160 -28.08 6.06 9.93
C SER A 160 -28.03 6.14 11.46
N GLY A 161 -29.19 6.01 12.09
CA GLY A 161 -29.30 5.92 13.55
C GLY A 161 -28.93 4.54 14.11
N TRP A 162 -28.82 3.51 13.26
CA TRP A 162 -28.51 2.14 13.67
C TRP A 162 -27.02 1.81 13.65
N ALA A 163 -26.19 2.55 12.91
CA ALA A 163 -24.76 2.31 12.86
C ALA A 163 -24.07 2.77 14.16
N ASN A 164 -23.28 1.88 14.75
CA ASN A 164 -22.45 2.22 15.91
C ASN A 164 -21.22 3.07 15.50
N THR A 165 -20.51 3.63 16.48
CA THR A 165 -19.34 4.51 16.26
C THR A 165 -18.26 3.88 15.40
N LYS A 166 -18.00 2.57 15.55
CA LYS A 166 -16.97 1.86 14.78
C LYS A 166 -17.34 1.77 13.30
N MET A 167 -18.60 1.45 13.02
CA MET A 167 -19.13 1.36 11.67
C MET A 167 -19.13 2.74 11.00
N LYS A 168 -19.50 3.79 11.73
CA LYS A 168 -19.44 5.16 11.23
C LYS A 168 -18.00 5.59 10.93
N ALA A 169 -17.03 5.24 11.77
CA ALA A 169 -15.62 5.52 11.49
C ALA A 169 -15.12 4.82 10.21
N LEU A 170 -15.47 3.56 10.00
CA LEU A 170 -15.14 2.83 8.77
C LEU A 170 -15.86 3.40 7.54
N ALA A 171 -17.13 3.75 7.68
CA ALA A 171 -17.90 4.38 6.60
C ALA A 171 -17.34 5.77 6.23
N ALA A 172 -16.86 6.54 7.21
CA ALA A 172 -16.17 7.81 6.94
C ALA A 172 -14.90 7.60 6.11
N ASP A 173 -14.02 6.67 6.51
CA ASP A 173 -12.83 6.35 5.73
C ASP A 173 -13.20 5.87 4.31
N MET A 174 -14.18 4.98 4.18
CA MET A 174 -14.64 4.46 2.88
C MET A 174 -15.23 5.56 2.01
N LEU A 175 -16.00 6.50 2.58
CA LEU A 175 -16.53 7.64 1.86
C LEU A 175 -15.40 8.49 1.29
N VAL A 176 -14.48 8.95 2.13
CA VAL A 176 -13.39 9.84 1.72
C VAL A 176 -12.49 9.15 0.70
N GLN A 177 -12.12 7.89 0.95
CA GLN A 177 -11.30 7.12 0.01
C GLN A 177 -12.03 6.91 -1.33
N ALA A 178 -13.32 6.57 -1.32
CA ALA A 178 -14.08 6.39 -2.54
C ALA A 178 -14.16 7.68 -3.37
N ARG A 179 -14.38 8.83 -2.73
CA ARG A 179 -14.35 10.14 -3.40
C ARG A 179 -12.97 10.44 -3.97
N TYR A 180 -11.90 10.12 -3.24
CA TYR A 180 -10.53 10.24 -3.74
C TYR A 180 -10.29 9.37 -4.98
N GLU A 181 -10.67 8.09 -4.95
CA GLU A 181 -10.51 7.16 -6.08
C GLU A 181 -11.30 7.61 -7.32
N GLN A 182 -12.45 8.28 -7.15
CA GLN A 182 -13.20 8.88 -8.27
C GLN A 182 -12.43 9.99 -9.00
N ILE A 183 -11.53 10.70 -8.31
CA ILE A 183 -10.80 11.84 -8.87
C ILE A 183 -9.38 11.48 -9.35
N ILE A 184 -8.79 10.37 -8.91
CA ILE A 184 -7.45 9.91 -9.35
C ILE A 184 -7.28 9.92 -10.87
N PRO A 185 -8.21 9.40 -11.70
CA PRO A 185 -8.06 9.43 -13.15
C PRO A 185 -7.95 10.85 -13.72
N ARG A 186 -8.61 11.83 -13.08
CA ARG A 186 -8.58 13.24 -13.46
C ARG A 186 -7.27 13.90 -13.05
N ILE A 187 -6.74 13.58 -11.87
CA ILE A 187 -5.41 14.00 -11.43
C ILE A 187 -4.35 13.49 -12.42
N LYS A 188 -4.38 12.21 -12.78
CA LYS A 188 -3.45 11.60 -13.77
C LYS A 188 -3.50 12.27 -15.14
N GLN A 189 -4.65 12.81 -15.53
CA GLN A 189 -4.85 13.50 -16.81
C GLN A 189 -4.57 15.00 -16.72
N ASN A 190 -4.22 15.53 -15.53
CA ASN A 190 -4.15 16.95 -15.24
C ASN A 190 -5.43 17.70 -15.64
N LYS A 191 -6.60 17.10 -15.35
CA LYS A 191 -7.94 17.59 -15.70
C LYS A 191 -8.88 17.60 -14.49
N LEU A 192 -8.33 17.80 -13.29
CA LEU A 192 -9.14 17.87 -12.08
C LEU A 192 -9.82 19.25 -12.02
N GLU A 193 -11.15 19.25 -11.89
CA GLU A 193 -11.97 20.46 -11.85
C GLU A 193 -12.34 20.86 -10.41
N PRO A 194 -12.60 22.16 -10.13
CA PRO A 194 -12.93 22.63 -8.78
C PRO A 194 -14.15 21.94 -8.13
N ASN A 195 -15.18 21.61 -8.91
CA ASN A 195 -16.36 20.87 -8.43
C ASN A 195 -16.03 19.45 -7.94
N GLN A 196 -15.01 18.81 -8.50
CA GLN A 196 -14.55 17.47 -8.09
C GLN A 196 -13.78 17.54 -6.77
N ILE A 197 -12.97 18.59 -6.59
CA ILE A 197 -12.33 18.91 -5.30
C ILE A 197 -13.40 19.22 -4.25
N GLN A 198 -14.44 19.97 -4.63
CA GLN A 198 -15.56 20.28 -3.74
C GLN A 198 -16.31 19.01 -3.32
N LEU A 199 -16.56 18.08 -4.23
CA LEU A 199 -17.23 16.81 -3.92
C LEU A 199 -16.46 15.99 -2.87
N LEU A 200 -15.12 15.98 -2.95
CA LEU A 200 -14.27 15.37 -1.94
C LEU A 200 -14.38 16.14 -0.61
N ALA A 201 -14.28 17.47 -0.64
CA ALA A 201 -14.40 18.31 0.55
C ALA A 201 -15.76 18.13 1.27
N ASP A 202 -16.85 18.00 0.52
CA ASP A 202 -18.19 17.73 1.06
C ASP A 202 -18.25 16.36 1.75
N GLY A 203 -17.63 15.33 1.14
CA GLY A 203 -17.52 14.01 1.76
C GLY A 203 -16.74 14.03 3.08
N ILE A 204 -15.67 14.83 3.14
CA ILE A 204 -14.88 15.07 4.36
C ILE A 204 -15.73 15.79 5.41
N ALA A 205 -16.49 16.82 5.02
CA ALA A 205 -17.37 17.55 5.91
C ALA A 205 -18.44 16.62 6.53
N VAL A 206 -19.09 15.77 5.72
CA VAL A 206 -20.07 14.77 6.21
C VAL A 206 -19.44 13.80 7.21
N ALA A 207 -18.24 13.30 6.92
CA ALA A 207 -17.50 12.40 7.81
C ALA A 207 -17.18 13.08 9.15
N ARG A 208 -16.77 14.35 9.12
CA ARG A 208 -16.45 15.13 10.32
C ARG A 208 -17.69 15.48 11.14
N GLU A 209 -18.76 15.94 10.50
CA GLU A 209 -20.03 16.26 11.17
C GLU A 209 -20.58 15.04 11.91
N THR A 210 -20.52 13.86 11.27
CA THR A 210 -21.08 12.62 11.82
C THR A 210 -20.30 12.10 13.04
N LEU A 211 -18.97 12.24 13.02
CA LEU A 211 -18.11 11.66 14.05
C LEU A 211 -17.61 12.67 15.08
N GLY A 212 -17.80 13.97 14.82
CA GLY A 212 -17.34 15.07 15.66
C GLY A 212 -15.83 15.15 15.84
N ASP A 213 -15.40 15.97 16.79
CA ASP A 213 -13.99 16.20 17.13
C ASP A 213 -13.30 14.97 17.74
N GLN A 214 -14.07 13.94 18.10
CA GLN A 214 -13.53 12.68 18.64
C GLN A 214 -12.99 11.75 17.56
N ASN A 215 -13.23 12.01 16.27
CA ASN A 215 -12.61 11.24 15.19
C ASN A 215 -11.22 11.78 14.86
N GLY A 216 -10.19 11.18 15.44
CA GLY A 216 -8.84 11.65 15.14
C GLY A 216 -8.38 11.49 13.67
N ALA A 217 -9.12 10.82 12.76
CA ALA A 217 -8.78 10.84 11.33
C ALA A 217 -9.28 12.07 10.60
N GLY A 218 -10.10 12.92 11.24
CA GLY A 218 -10.54 14.17 10.61
C GLY A 218 -9.34 14.95 10.05
N HIS A 219 -8.23 14.99 10.79
CA HIS A 219 -6.99 15.59 10.32
C HIS A 219 -6.38 14.90 9.10
N HIS A 220 -6.39 13.56 9.02
CA HIS A 220 -5.88 12.85 7.84
C HIS A 220 -6.73 13.09 6.59
N TYR A 221 -8.04 13.27 6.72
CA TYR A 221 -8.89 13.61 5.58
C TYR A 221 -8.57 15.01 5.06
N GLU A 222 -8.41 15.98 5.96
CA GLU A 222 -7.99 17.34 5.61
C GLU A 222 -6.56 17.37 5.03
N GLY A 223 -5.68 16.50 5.54
CA GLY A 223 -4.32 16.34 5.01
C GLY A 223 -4.34 15.85 3.56
N LEU A 224 -5.20 14.88 3.25
CA LEU A 224 -5.42 14.40 1.89
C LEU A 224 -5.93 15.53 0.97
N LEU A 225 -6.90 16.33 1.43
CA LEU A 225 -7.42 17.45 0.66
C LEU A 225 -6.36 18.54 0.43
N SER A 226 -5.56 18.83 1.45
CA SER A 226 -4.45 19.79 1.38
C SER A 226 -3.40 19.33 0.37
N ALA A 227 -3.04 18.04 0.40
CA ALA A 227 -2.12 17.46 -0.57
C ALA A 227 -2.65 17.63 -2.00
N ILE A 228 -3.91 17.28 -2.27
CA ILE A 228 -4.49 17.41 -3.62
C ILE A 228 -4.44 18.85 -4.14
N ARG A 229 -4.65 19.82 -3.25
CA ARG A 229 -4.57 21.26 -3.54
C ARG A 229 -3.13 21.79 -3.67
N GLY A 230 -2.12 20.95 -3.50
CA GLY A 230 -0.70 21.32 -3.60
C GLY A 230 -0.11 21.90 -2.33
N ASP A 231 -0.84 21.94 -1.22
CA ASP A 231 -0.32 22.40 0.07
C ASP A 231 0.29 21.23 0.85
N MET A 232 1.49 20.81 0.44
CA MET A 232 2.19 19.66 1.04
C MET A 232 2.64 19.92 2.47
N THR A 233 3.08 21.14 2.79
CA THR A 233 3.45 21.51 4.16
C THR A 233 2.26 21.32 5.10
N ARG A 234 1.09 21.85 4.72
CA ARG A 234 -0.12 21.65 5.52
C ARG A 234 -0.57 20.20 5.57
N ALA A 235 -0.44 19.45 4.47
CA ALA A 235 -0.73 18.03 4.44
C ALA A 235 0.13 17.26 5.44
N ILE A 236 1.43 17.53 5.50
CA ILE A 236 2.37 16.91 6.45
C ILE A 236 2.00 17.26 7.89
N GLU A 237 1.72 18.52 8.20
CA GLU A 237 1.27 18.94 9.55
C GLU A 237 0.01 18.20 9.99
N LEU A 238 -0.97 18.07 9.10
CA LEU A 238 -2.23 17.40 9.38
C LEU A 238 -2.06 15.89 9.55
N HIS A 239 -1.25 15.25 8.70
CA HIS A 239 -1.00 13.81 8.79
C HIS A 239 -0.10 13.42 9.98
N SER A 240 0.86 14.27 10.37
CA SER A 240 1.76 14.04 11.51
C SER A 240 1.14 14.39 12.87
N SER A 241 -0.06 14.96 12.90
CA SER A 241 -0.79 15.18 14.15
C SER A 241 -1.06 13.85 14.88
N LYS A 242 -1.11 13.88 16.22
CA LYS A 242 -1.08 12.69 17.09
C LYS A 242 -2.01 11.58 16.59
N PRO A 243 -1.57 10.30 16.67
CA PRO A 243 -2.32 9.17 16.15
C PRO A 243 -3.71 9.12 16.78
N ALA A 244 -4.70 9.06 15.91
CA ALA A 244 -6.07 8.89 16.30
C ALA A 244 -6.30 7.50 16.88
N VAL A 245 -6.68 7.40 18.16
CA VAL A 245 -7.23 6.15 18.67
C VAL A 245 -8.57 5.90 17.96
N GLY A 246 -8.66 4.87 17.11
CA GLY A 246 -9.89 4.61 16.36
C GLY A 246 -9.79 3.52 15.29
N TYR A 247 -10.92 3.20 14.67
CA TYR A 247 -11.01 2.23 13.57
C TYR A 247 -10.65 2.90 12.25
N ARG A 248 -9.70 2.32 11.52
CA ARG A 248 -9.19 2.84 10.24
C ARG A 248 -9.15 1.80 9.13
N THR A 249 -9.47 2.21 7.91
CA THR A 249 -9.14 1.47 6.70
C THR A 249 -7.63 1.46 6.50
N GLN A 250 -7.17 0.48 5.73
CA GLN A 250 -5.75 0.31 5.46
C GLN A 250 -5.12 1.49 4.70
N PHE A 251 -5.93 2.25 3.96
CA PHE A 251 -5.47 3.44 3.24
C PHE A 251 -5.07 4.56 4.23
N PHE A 252 -5.93 4.87 5.20
CA PHE A 252 -5.64 5.93 6.17
C PHE A 252 -4.64 5.52 7.25
N ARG A 253 -4.41 4.23 7.48
CA ARG A 253 -3.30 3.78 8.34
C ARG A 253 -1.92 4.17 7.78
N THR A 254 -1.78 4.35 6.47
CA THR A 254 -0.52 4.84 5.90
C THR A 254 -0.21 6.28 6.33
N ALA A 255 -1.23 7.09 6.66
CA ALA A 255 -1.02 8.43 7.21
C ALA A 255 -0.29 8.42 8.56
N GLU A 256 -0.42 7.34 9.34
CA GLU A 256 0.26 7.18 10.64
C GLU A 256 1.79 7.07 10.50
N GLN A 257 2.29 6.83 9.28
CA GLN A 257 3.73 6.84 9.00
C GLN A 257 4.30 8.25 8.87
N VAL A 258 3.45 9.26 8.64
CA VAL A 258 3.91 10.63 8.39
C VAL A 258 4.42 11.27 9.68
N GLU A 259 5.65 11.80 9.66
CA GLU A 259 6.23 12.56 10.76
C GLU A 259 6.28 14.06 10.45
N THR A 260 6.40 14.88 11.50
CA THR A 260 6.74 16.29 11.32
C THR A 260 8.12 16.41 10.67
N LEU A 261 8.32 17.44 9.83
CA LEU A 261 9.63 17.69 9.19
C LEU A 261 10.75 17.88 10.21
N THR A 262 10.46 18.51 11.35
CA THR A 262 11.42 18.67 12.45
C THR A 262 11.83 17.33 13.05
N LYS A 263 10.87 16.45 13.36
CA LYS A 263 11.21 15.10 13.86
C LYS A 263 11.97 14.31 12.81
N PHE A 264 11.57 14.38 11.54
CA PHE A 264 12.28 13.73 10.44
C PHE A 264 13.72 14.21 10.29
N LYS A 265 14.00 15.52 10.32
CA LYS A 265 15.40 16.02 10.29
C LYS A 265 16.22 15.50 11.47
N ASN A 266 15.60 15.37 12.65
CA ASN A 266 16.29 14.89 13.84
C ASN A 266 16.67 13.40 13.78
N THR A 267 16.07 12.59 12.89
CA THR A 267 16.51 11.19 12.66
C THR A 267 17.81 11.10 11.87
N ALA A 268 18.37 12.23 11.41
CA ALA A 268 19.65 12.27 10.70
C ALA A 268 20.88 12.00 11.58
N ASP A 269 20.73 11.89 12.91
CA ASP A 269 21.84 11.62 13.83
C ASP A 269 22.53 10.30 13.43
N PRO A 270 23.81 10.32 13.00
CA PRO A 270 24.54 9.11 12.64
C PRO A 270 24.66 8.10 13.78
N LYS A 271 24.47 8.52 15.04
CA LYS A 271 24.43 7.61 16.20
C LYS A 271 23.13 6.82 16.30
N GLN A 272 22.08 7.31 15.66
CA GLN A 272 20.80 6.62 15.49
C GLN A 272 20.72 5.87 14.15
N SER A 273 21.80 5.87 13.36
CA SER A 273 21.84 5.16 12.08
C SER A 273 21.62 3.66 12.26
N TRP A 274 20.97 3.06 11.28
CA TRP A 274 20.66 1.63 11.25
C TRP A 274 21.94 0.81 11.50
N PRO A 275 22.00 0.00 12.58
CA PRO A 275 23.23 -0.63 13.03
C PRO A 275 23.68 -1.78 12.12
N ALA A 276 22.76 -2.35 11.34
CA ALA A 276 23.10 -3.42 10.41
C ALA A 276 23.92 -2.83 9.25
N ARG A 277 25.06 -3.44 8.99
CA ARG A 277 25.88 -3.13 7.81
C ARG A 277 25.66 -4.27 6.83
N PRO A 278 25.28 -3.98 5.59
CA PRO A 278 25.13 -5.05 4.62
C PRO A 278 26.51 -5.68 4.40
N MET A 279 26.52 -7.01 4.30
CA MET A 279 27.71 -7.79 4.02
C MET A 279 28.08 -7.57 2.56
N TRP A 280 29.35 -7.26 2.30
CA TRP A 280 29.86 -6.97 0.97
C TRP A 280 30.54 -8.22 0.40
N ASP A 281 29.95 -8.84 -0.62
CA ASP A 281 30.44 -10.12 -1.16
C ASP A 281 31.41 -9.93 -2.33
N SER A 282 31.23 -8.87 -3.14
CA SER A 282 32.15 -8.56 -4.26
C SER A 282 32.31 -7.06 -4.52
N ARG A 283 33.57 -6.62 -4.65
CA ARG A 283 33.92 -5.26 -5.10
C ARG A 283 35.07 -5.31 -6.10
N ASP A 284 34.73 -5.64 -7.33
CA ASP A 284 35.76 -5.79 -8.37
C ASP A 284 35.90 -4.53 -9.25
N SER A 285 35.14 -3.47 -8.93
CA SER A 285 35.00 -2.28 -9.78
C SER A 285 35.75 -1.04 -9.31
N ALA A 286 36.42 -0.38 -10.26
CA ALA A 286 36.94 0.99 -10.11
C ALA A 286 35.87 2.08 -10.36
N GLN A 287 34.67 1.71 -10.83
CA GLN A 287 33.61 2.67 -11.10
C GLN A 287 33.00 3.23 -9.81
N LEU A 288 32.84 4.55 -9.80
CA LEU A 288 32.24 5.27 -8.67
C LEU A 288 30.76 5.62 -8.91
N SER A 289 30.24 5.40 -10.12
CA SER A 289 28.81 5.56 -10.43
C SER A 289 28.16 4.18 -10.61
N CYS A 290 27.03 3.91 -9.97
CA CYS A 290 26.35 2.62 -10.10
C CYS A 290 24.83 2.72 -10.23
N GLY A 291 24.24 1.76 -10.95
CA GLY A 291 22.84 1.43 -10.81
C GLY A 291 22.66 0.55 -9.58
N LEU A 292 21.75 0.88 -8.67
CA LEU A 292 21.46 0.11 -7.46
C LEU A 292 20.07 -0.52 -7.56
N ILE A 293 20.01 -1.84 -7.41
CA ILE A 293 18.76 -2.58 -7.22
C ILE A 293 18.80 -3.31 -5.89
N ALA A 294 17.66 -3.42 -5.23
CA ALA A 294 17.48 -4.29 -4.08
C ALA A 294 16.24 -5.16 -4.26
N CYS A 295 16.36 -6.46 -4.02
CA CYS A 295 15.21 -7.34 -4.10
C CYS A 295 15.38 -8.62 -3.26
N ASP A 296 14.25 -9.27 -2.98
CA ASP A 296 14.24 -10.60 -2.38
C ASP A 296 14.58 -11.69 -3.40
N LYS A 297 14.84 -12.90 -2.89
CA LYS A 297 15.18 -14.08 -3.71
C LYS A 297 14.16 -14.37 -4.81
N SER A 298 12.87 -14.16 -4.55
CA SER A 298 11.81 -14.44 -5.51
C SER A 298 11.82 -13.46 -6.68
N TYR A 299 12.03 -12.17 -6.40
CA TYR A 299 12.14 -11.12 -7.41
C TYR A 299 13.43 -11.25 -8.21
N PHE A 300 14.55 -11.57 -7.56
CA PHE A 300 15.83 -11.83 -8.23
C PHE A 300 15.67 -12.86 -9.36
N TYR A 301 15.16 -14.06 -9.05
CA TYR A 301 14.99 -15.11 -10.07
C TYR A 301 13.95 -14.79 -11.15
N GLN A 302 13.06 -13.83 -10.90
CA GLN A 302 12.01 -13.47 -11.86
C GLN A 302 12.46 -12.41 -12.86
N PHE A 303 13.23 -11.42 -12.41
CA PHE A 303 13.41 -10.16 -13.12
C PHE A 303 14.87 -9.73 -13.32
N PHE A 304 15.82 -10.26 -12.54
CA PHE A 304 17.22 -9.79 -12.55
C PHE A 304 17.85 -9.88 -13.94
N GLU A 305 17.69 -11.01 -14.63
CA GLU A 305 18.31 -11.24 -15.95
C GLU A 305 17.83 -10.22 -16.99
N GLY A 306 16.52 -9.99 -17.08
CA GLY A 306 15.96 -8.98 -17.98
C GLY A 306 16.37 -7.56 -17.60
N PHE A 307 16.50 -7.28 -16.30
CA PHE A 307 16.99 -5.98 -15.84
C PHE A 307 18.46 -5.77 -16.21
N ALA A 308 19.33 -6.73 -15.91
CA ALA A 308 20.76 -6.69 -16.18
C ALA A 308 21.04 -6.55 -17.69
N GLU A 309 20.29 -7.26 -18.54
CA GLU A 309 20.37 -7.09 -19.99
C GLU A 309 19.98 -5.67 -20.42
N SER A 310 18.89 -5.11 -19.87
CA SER A 310 18.50 -3.72 -20.17
C SER A 310 19.55 -2.72 -19.68
N PHE A 311 20.17 -2.99 -18.54
CA PHE A 311 21.22 -2.17 -17.97
C PHE A 311 22.46 -2.18 -18.86
N ALA A 312 22.89 -3.35 -19.33
CA ALA A 312 24.04 -3.51 -20.22
C ALA A 312 23.85 -2.82 -21.57
N LEU A 313 22.65 -2.92 -22.16
CA LEU A 313 22.34 -2.22 -23.42
C LEU A 313 22.41 -0.70 -23.29
N GLN A 314 22.01 -0.16 -22.14
CA GLN A 314 22.00 1.29 -21.91
C GLN A 314 23.33 1.79 -21.33
N ASN A 315 24.05 0.97 -20.58
CA ASN A 315 25.28 1.36 -19.89
C ASN A 315 26.41 0.35 -20.18
N PRO A 316 26.91 0.26 -21.43
CA PRO A 316 28.06 -0.59 -21.74
C PRO A 316 29.27 -0.25 -20.87
N GLY A 317 29.88 -1.26 -20.29
CA GLY A 317 30.93 -1.19 -19.28
C GLY A 317 30.48 -0.65 -17.93
N GLY A 318 29.18 -0.40 -17.69
CA GLY A 318 28.68 0.23 -16.47
C GLY A 318 28.64 -0.71 -15.26
N LEU A 319 28.55 -0.14 -14.06
CA LEU A 319 28.45 -0.89 -12.80
C LEU A 319 27.00 -1.03 -12.30
N LEU A 320 26.55 -2.28 -12.13
CA LEU A 320 25.33 -2.64 -11.44
C LEU A 320 25.65 -3.15 -10.03
N HIS A 321 25.12 -2.50 -9.00
CA HIS A 321 25.13 -3.02 -7.63
C HIS A 321 23.80 -3.75 -7.36
N PHE A 322 23.91 -5.03 -7.00
CA PHE A 322 22.79 -5.84 -6.54
C PHE A 322 22.85 -6.05 -5.03
N HIS A 323 21.83 -5.55 -4.32
CA HIS A 323 21.65 -5.77 -2.90
C HIS A 323 20.58 -6.86 -2.64
N ALA A 324 21.00 -8.00 -2.10
CA ALA A 324 20.15 -9.14 -1.82
C ALA A 324 19.49 -9.03 -0.44
N VAL A 325 18.15 -9.06 -0.41
CA VAL A 325 17.37 -8.88 0.82
C VAL A 325 16.86 -10.22 1.33
N GLY A 326 17.31 -10.62 2.52
CA GLY A 326 16.87 -11.86 3.20
C GLY A 326 17.38 -13.15 2.55
N PHE A 327 18.45 -13.08 1.75
CA PHE A 327 19.14 -14.25 1.24
C PHE A 327 20.59 -13.91 0.86
N VAL A 328 21.46 -14.91 0.95
CA VAL A 328 22.83 -14.82 0.44
C VAL A 328 22.82 -15.23 -1.03
N PRO A 329 23.25 -14.35 -1.95
CA PRO A 329 23.32 -14.68 -3.36
C PRO A 329 24.46 -15.66 -3.66
N VAL A 330 24.26 -16.54 -4.65
CA VAL A 330 25.31 -17.45 -5.11
C VAL A 330 26.08 -16.75 -6.24
N MET A 331 27.32 -16.35 -5.98
CA MET A 331 28.11 -15.54 -6.93
C MET A 331 28.29 -16.21 -8.30
N SER A 332 28.43 -17.53 -8.36
CA SER A 332 28.49 -18.28 -9.63
C SER A 332 27.18 -18.21 -10.42
N GLU A 333 26.02 -18.12 -9.75
CA GLU A 333 24.73 -17.91 -10.42
C GLU A 333 24.64 -16.49 -11.01
N ILE A 334 25.14 -15.49 -10.30
CA ILE A 334 25.18 -14.09 -10.80
C ILE A 334 26.10 -14.00 -12.01
N ALA A 335 27.30 -14.57 -11.92
CA ALA A 335 28.25 -14.62 -13.03
C ALA A 335 27.63 -15.32 -14.26
N ALA A 336 27.01 -16.48 -14.08
CA ALA A 336 26.36 -17.18 -15.19
C ALA A 336 25.20 -16.41 -15.83
N ARG A 337 24.45 -15.61 -15.05
CA ARG A 337 23.32 -14.80 -15.54
C ARG A 337 23.76 -13.51 -16.23
N THR A 338 25.00 -13.10 -16.02
CA THR A 338 25.58 -11.88 -16.60
C THR A 338 26.71 -12.17 -17.58
N ASP A 339 26.94 -13.45 -17.87
CA ASP A 339 27.91 -13.89 -18.85
C ASP A 339 27.60 -13.29 -20.23
N GLY A 340 28.63 -12.72 -20.87
CA GLY A 340 28.50 -12.02 -22.14
C GLY A 340 27.84 -10.64 -22.10
N LEU A 341 27.42 -10.15 -20.92
CA LEU A 341 26.98 -8.76 -20.77
C LEU A 341 28.18 -7.85 -20.50
N ASP A 342 28.27 -6.73 -21.22
CA ASP A 342 29.32 -5.71 -21.01
C ASP A 342 28.98 -4.83 -19.80
N ILE A 343 28.97 -5.41 -18.60
CA ILE A 343 28.72 -4.74 -17.32
C ILE A 343 29.55 -5.37 -16.20
N GLU A 344 29.80 -4.58 -15.16
CA GLU A 344 30.34 -5.07 -13.90
C GLU A 344 29.21 -5.25 -12.87
N VAL A 345 29.31 -6.26 -12.01
CA VAL A 345 28.31 -6.52 -10.97
C VAL A 345 28.94 -6.59 -9.58
N ASN A 346 28.58 -5.64 -8.71
CA ASN A 346 28.87 -5.73 -7.29
C ASN A 346 27.69 -6.29 -6.53
N VAL A 347 27.97 -7.00 -5.44
CA VAL A 347 26.95 -7.68 -4.66
C VAL A 347 27.11 -7.39 -3.17
N SER A 348 25.98 -7.10 -2.52
CA SER A 348 25.87 -7.07 -1.07
C SER A 348 24.61 -7.80 -0.61
N HIS A 349 24.54 -8.18 0.67
CA HIS A 349 23.35 -8.77 1.26
C HIS A 349 23.12 -8.32 2.70
N ASP A 350 21.87 -8.43 3.15
CA ASP A 350 21.52 -8.23 4.56
C ASP A 350 21.93 -9.43 5.42
N ASP A 351 22.57 -9.16 6.56
CA ASP A 351 22.84 -10.16 7.60
C ASP A 351 21.66 -10.35 8.57
N MET A 352 20.61 -9.55 8.43
CA MET A 352 19.44 -9.56 9.30
C MET A 352 18.58 -10.80 9.09
N ASP A 353 18.19 -11.44 10.20
CA ASP A 353 17.17 -12.50 10.17
C ASP A 353 15.77 -11.89 9.98
N LEU A 354 15.25 -12.01 8.77
CA LEU A 354 13.93 -11.53 8.38
C LEU A 354 12.86 -12.64 8.42
N SER A 355 13.20 -13.85 8.87
CA SER A 355 12.33 -15.03 8.79
C SER A 355 11.07 -14.92 9.66
N ALA A 356 11.13 -14.15 10.74
CA ALA A 356 10.01 -13.89 11.64
C ALA A 356 9.02 -12.82 11.12
N LEU A 357 9.35 -12.12 10.03
CA LEU A 357 8.51 -11.04 9.52
C LEU A 357 7.24 -11.56 8.84
N LEU A 358 6.13 -10.87 9.09
CA LEU A 358 4.91 -11.06 8.29
C LEU A 358 5.17 -10.65 6.83
N PRO A 359 4.56 -11.31 5.82
CA PRO A 359 4.90 -11.09 4.42
C PRO A 359 4.76 -9.64 3.92
N ASP A 360 3.79 -8.88 4.43
CA ASP A 360 3.64 -7.46 4.10
C ASP A 360 4.79 -6.61 4.62
N ARG A 361 5.25 -6.90 5.83
CA ARG A 361 6.39 -6.21 6.45
C ARG A 361 7.66 -6.56 5.71
N PHE A 362 7.86 -7.84 5.38
CA PHE A 362 8.96 -8.29 4.55
C PHE A 362 8.99 -7.56 3.21
N LYS A 363 7.87 -7.49 2.48
CA LYS A 363 7.81 -6.76 1.21
C LYS A 363 8.09 -5.26 1.35
N GLY A 364 7.52 -4.62 2.36
CA GLY A 364 7.81 -3.21 2.64
C GLY A 364 9.29 -3.00 2.95
N TYR A 365 9.87 -3.90 3.75
CA TYR A 365 11.30 -3.88 4.08
C TYR A 365 12.15 -4.04 2.81
N CYS A 366 11.86 -5.00 1.93
CA CYS A 366 12.55 -5.15 0.65
C CYS A 366 12.51 -3.87 -0.20
N ALA A 367 11.36 -3.18 -0.24
CA ALA A 367 11.23 -1.92 -0.97
C ALA A 367 12.03 -0.77 -0.34
N GLY A 368 12.06 -0.73 1.00
CA GLY A 368 12.78 0.28 1.79
C GLY A 368 14.28 0.04 1.96
N ALA A 369 14.77 -1.20 1.85
CA ALA A 369 16.15 -1.58 2.16
C ALA A 369 17.18 -0.78 1.35
N ARG A 370 16.94 -0.59 0.04
CA ARG A 370 17.81 0.24 -0.83
C ARG A 370 17.99 1.69 -0.34
N TYR A 371 16.99 2.25 0.34
CA TYR A 371 17.04 3.58 0.92
C TYR A 371 17.61 3.56 2.33
N MET A 372 17.27 2.53 3.12
CA MET A 372 17.78 2.32 4.47
C MET A 372 19.32 2.17 4.48
N TYR A 373 19.89 1.45 3.52
CA TYR A 373 21.34 1.24 3.39
C TYR A 373 22.04 2.27 2.50
N LEU A 374 21.32 3.27 1.99
CA LEU A 374 21.89 4.27 1.10
C LEU A 374 23.09 5.05 1.69
N PRO A 375 23.11 5.41 3.01
CA PRO A 375 24.30 6.00 3.62
C PRO A 375 25.54 5.13 3.53
N PHE A 376 25.37 3.80 3.57
CA PHE A 376 26.47 2.87 3.41
C PHE A 376 26.96 2.86 1.96
N PHE A 377 26.07 2.74 0.98
CA PHE A 377 26.45 2.72 -0.43
C PHE A 377 27.14 4.01 -0.89
N LEU A 378 26.71 5.17 -0.39
CA LEU A 378 27.37 6.46 -0.69
C LEU A 378 28.78 6.61 -0.10
N LYS A 379 29.23 5.70 0.78
CA LYS A 379 30.66 5.64 1.14
C LYS A 379 31.51 5.01 0.04
N HIS A 380 30.91 4.18 -0.80
CA HIS A 380 31.59 3.42 -1.85
C HIS A 380 31.40 4.02 -3.25
N TYR A 381 30.31 4.75 -3.45
CA TYR A 381 29.92 5.34 -4.73
C TYR A 381 29.79 6.86 -4.64
N GLU A 382 30.15 7.54 -5.72
CA GLU A 382 29.94 8.97 -5.94
C GLU A 382 28.55 9.27 -6.48
N ASN A 383 28.02 8.42 -7.37
CA ASN A 383 26.68 8.60 -7.93
C ASN A 383 25.92 7.28 -7.89
N ILE A 384 24.67 7.31 -7.45
CA ILE A 384 23.81 6.12 -7.39
C ILE A 384 22.51 6.44 -8.10
N ILE A 385 22.06 5.58 -9.01
CA ILE A 385 20.67 5.56 -9.47
C ILE A 385 20.01 4.28 -9.00
N ILE A 386 19.02 4.42 -8.15
CA ILE A 386 18.20 3.34 -7.61
C ILE A 386 17.10 3.02 -8.60
N TYR A 387 16.90 1.73 -8.88
CA TYR A 387 15.82 1.22 -9.72
C TYR A 387 15.00 0.13 -9.01
N ASP A 388 13.78 -0.10 -9.49
CA ASP A 388 13.06 -1.35 -9.24
C ASP A 388 13.56 -2.43 -10.20
N VAL A 389 13.58 -3.70 -9.79
CA VAL A 389 14.17 -4.77 -10.60
C VAL A 389 13.24 -5.26 -11.71
N ASP A 390 11.94 -5.01 -11.60
CA ASP A 390 10.91 -5.58 -12.46
C ASP A 390 10.45 -4.65 -13.61
N GLY A 391 11.29 -3.68 -13.96
CA GLY A 391 11.17 -2.87 -15.17
C GLY A 391 12.42 -2.95 -16.05
N ALA A 392 12.58 -2.02 -16.97
CA ALA A 392 13.72 -1.92 -17.88
C ALA A 392 14.22 -0.48 -18.02
N LEU A 393 15.53 -0.29 -18.17
CA LEU A 393 16.12 1.03 -18.38
C LEU A 393 15.82 1.53 -19.79
N THR A 394 15.50 2.82 -19.91
CA THR A 394 15.21 3.47 -21.21
C THR A 394 16.21 4.54 -21.60
N ASN A 395 17.06 4.97 -20.66
CA ASN A 395 18.15 5.92 -20.89
C ASN A 395 19.38 5.47 -20.10
N ASP A 396 20.54 5.89 -20.56
CA ASP A 396 21.82 5.66 -19.90
C ASP A 396 22.05 6.62 -18.72
N MET A 397 22.81 6.16 -17.74
CA MET A 397 23.15 6.91 -16.53
C MET A 397 23.96 8.17 -16.83
N LYS A 398 24.85 8.14 -17.83
CA LYS A 398 25.71 9.27 -18.16
C LYS A 398 24.89 10.44 -18.72
N THR A 399 23.87 10.17 -19.53
CA THR A 399 22.91 11.16 -20.03
C THR A 399 22.07 11.74 -18.90
N ILE A 400 21.59 10.88 -17.97
CA ILE A 400 20.84 11.34 -16.80
C ILE A 400 21.67 12.31 -15.95
N TRP A 401 22.94 11.98 -15.69
CA TRP A 401 23.81 12.84 -14.88
C TRP A 401 24.33 14.07 -15.61
N SER A 402 24.57 13.99 -16.92
CA SER A 402 25.08 15.14 -17.70
C SER A 402 24.00 16.20 -17.97
N SER A 403 22.72 15.79 -17.99
CA SER A 403 21.59 16.70 -18.22
C SER A 403 21.14 17.51 -16.99
N SER A 404 21.71 17.26 -15.81
CA SER A 404 21.27 17.90 -14.57
C SER A 404 22.42 18.19 -13.58
N CYS A 405 22.38 19.37 -12.96
CA CYS A 405 23.24 19.74 -11.83
C CYS A 405 22.61 19.44 -10.46
N ALA A 406 21.48 18.74 -10.42
CA ALA A 406 20.79 18.38 -9.19
C ALA A 406 21.63 17.42 -8.31
N ASP A 407 21.53 17.59 -7.01
CA ASP A 407 22.11 16.69 -6.01
C ASP A 407 21.28 15.41 -5.90
N ILE A 408 19.97 15.56 -6.08
CA ILE A 408 18.97 14.48 -6.02
C ILE A 408 18.02 14.64 -7.21
N MET A 409 17.70 13.54 -7.87
CA MET A 409 16.64 13.51 -8.89
C MET A 409 15.62 12.42 -8.60
N ILE A 410 14.33 12.75 -8.72
CA ILE A 410 13.24 11.85 -8.34
C ILE A 410 12.23 11.75 -9.47
N SER A 411 11.77 10.53 -9.73
CA SER A 411 10.62 10.29 -10.61
C SER A 411 9.35 10.61 -9.84
N SER A 412 8.78 11.79 -10.05
CA SER A 412 7.61 12.25 -9.32
C SER A 412 6.81 13.28 -10.10
N ALA A 413 5.48 13.12 -10.07
CA ALA A 413 4.52 14.11 -10.53
C ALA A 413 4.56 15.40 -9.70
N TYR A 414 5.13 15.33 -8.50
CA TYR A 414 5.29 16.47 -7.60
C TYR A 414 6.14 17.59 -8.19
N PHE A 415 7.15 17.24 -9.00
CA PHE A 415 8.04 18.22 -9.65
C PHE A 415 7.59 18.58 -11.07
N ASP A 416 6.39 18.21 -11.47
CA ASP A 416 5.86 18.57 -12.78
C ASP A 416 5.20 19.96 -12.68
N GLU A 417 5.87 21.00 -13.19
CA GLU A 417 5.39 22.40 -13.09
C GLU A 417 4.04 22.61 -13.78
N GLU A 418 3.70 21.76 -14.76
CA GLU A 418 2.41 21.80 -15.45
C GLU A 418 1.29 21.15 -14.61
N GLN A 419 1.65 20.39 -13.57
CA GLN A 419 0.71 19.63 -12.78
C GLN A 419 0.05 20.53 -11.72
N GLY A 420 -1.18 20.97 -12.01
CA GLY A 420 -1.93 21.85 -11.10
C GLY A 420 -2.58 21.12 -9.91
N ASN A 421 -2.56 19.79 -9.89
CA ASN A 421 -3.17 18.98 -8.84
C ASN A 421 -2.34 17.75 -8.51
N HIS A 422 -2.32 17.40 -7.24
CA HIS A 422 -1.45 16.36 -6.70
C HIS A 422 -2.26 15.16 -6.18
N PHE A 423 -1.56 14.06 -5.89
CA PHE A 423 -2.14 12.87 -5.27
C PHE A 423 -2.14 13.02 -3.74
N VAL A 424 -2.64 12.00 -3.03
CA VAL A 424 -2.38 11.88 -1.59
C VAL A 424 -0.87 11.82 -1.32
N LEU A 425 -0.44 12.29 -0.15
CA LEU A 425 0.95 12.45 0.27
C LEU A 425 1.87 11.30 -0.18
N TRP A 426 1.57 10.06 0.24
CA TRP A 426 2.37 8.87 -0.05
C TRP A 426 2.27 8.35 -1.50
N GLN A 427 1.58 9.05 -2.41
CA GLN A 427 1.50 8.72 -3.83
C GLN A 427 2.13 9.79 -4.74
N ASN A 428 2.59 10.91 -4.19
CA ASN A 428 3.20 11.98 -4.98
C ASN A 428 4.61 11.63 -5.45
N VAL A 429 5.39 10.94 -4.63
CA VAL A 429 6.75 10.49 -4.98
C VAL A 429 6.73 9.02 -5.34
N ILE A 430 7.38 8.68 -6.45
CA ILE A 430 7.48 7.30 -6.90
C ILE A 430 8.87 6.75 -6.55
N ALA A 431 8.92 5.77 -5.65
CA ALA A 431 10.15 5.18 -5.13
C ALA A 431 10.81 4.11 -6.04
N TRP A 432 10.28 3.88 -7.23
CA TRP A 432 10.82 2.94 -8.23
C TRP A 432 12.05 3.47 -8.99
N ALA A 433 12.31 4.78 -9.01
CA ALA A 433 13.49 5.36 -9.63
C ALA A 433 13.92 6.65 -8.89
N PHE A 434 15.18 6.70 -8.45
CA PHE A 434 15.75 7.79 -7.65
C PHE A 434 17.25 7.91 -7.92
N ALA A 435 17.76 9.12 -8.15
CA ALA A 435 19.19 9.35 -8.36
C ALA A 435 19.75 10.29 -7.29
N ILE A 436 20.96 10.00 -6.81
CA ILE A 436 21.65 10.80 -5.80
C ILE A 436 23.16 10.90 -6.07
N ARG A 437 23.71 12.10 -5.83
CA ARG A 437 25.15 12.38 -5.81
C ARG A 437 25.68 12.41 -4.39
N ARG A 438 26.90 11.96 -4.18
CA ARG A 438 27.60 12.06 -2.91
C ARG A 438 28.08 13.49 -2.69
N ASN A 439 27.52 14.17 -1.70
CA ASN A 439 28.01 15.43 -1.16
C ASN A 439 27.62 15.54 0.33
N ALA A 440 27.98 16.65 0.98
CA ALA A 440 27.70 16.84 2.41
C ALA A 440 26.19 16.91 2.71
N GLY A 441 25.43 17.67 1.92
CA GLY A 441 23.98 17.81 2.15
C GLY A 441 23.21 16.52 1.85
N THR A 442 23.61 15.77 0.82
CA THR A 442 22.97 14.48 0.52
C THR A 442 23.30 13.42 1.56
N ALA A 443 24.42 13.53 2.27
CA ALA A 443 24.71 12.67 3.42
C ALA A 443 23.69 12.87 4.55
N GLU A 444 23.34 14.11 4.88
CA GLU A 444 22.29 14.41 5.87
C GLU A 444 20.92 13.91 5.42
N PHE A 445 20.57 14.13 4.15
CA PHE A 445 19.34 13.62 3.55
C PHE A 445 19.21 12.10 3.70
N VAL A 446 20.24 11.33 3.32
CA VAL A 446 20.17 9.87 3.38
C VAL A 446 20.23 9.33 4.80
N ASN A 447 20.92 10.02 5.71
CA ASN A 447 20.93 9.64 7.12
C ASN A 447 19.54 9.85 7.74
N ALA A 448 18.88 10.97 7.44
CA ALA A 448 17.51 11.22 7.90
C ALA A 448 16.55 10.15 7.38
N LEU A 449 16.59 9.88 6.07
CA LEU A 449 15.77 8.85 5.42
C LEU A 449 16.04 7.45 5.99
N SER A 450 17.30 7.08 6.17
CA SER A 450 17.71 5.80 6.75
C SER A 450 17.22 5.66 8.19
N GLY A 451 17.43 6.68 9.04
CA GLY A 451 16.98 6.69 10.42
C GLY A 451 15.46 6.61 10.54
N TYR A 452 14.73 7.36 9.71
CA TYR A 452 13.27 7.29 9.64
C TYR A 452 12.78 5.88 9.25
N LEU A 453 13.35 5.28 8.20
CA LEU A 453 12.97 3.93 7.77
C LEU A 453 13.28 2.89 8.86
N ALA A 454 14.43 3.01 9.52
CA ALA A 454 14.81 2.16 10.65
C ALA A 454 13.84 2.28 11.83
N GLU A 455 13.50 3.50 12.26
CA GLU A 455 12.51 3.75 13.32
C GLU A 455 11.16 3.15 12.95
N ARG A 456 10.69 3.38 11.72
CA ARG A 456 9.41 2.83 11.24
C ARG A 456 9.41 1.32 11.13
N PHE A 457 10.53 0.71 10.79
CA PHE A 457 10.65 -0.73 10.75
C PHE A 457 10.58 -1.33 12.18
N ALA A 458 11.26 -0.72 13.14
CA ALA A 458 11.19 -1.10 14.55
C ALA A 458 9.76 -0.98 15.10
N LEU A 459 9.09 0.16 14.88
CA LEU A 459 7.69 0.35 15.28
C LEU A 459 6.73 -0.64 14.61
N ALA A 460 6.97 -0.98 13.34
CA ALA A 460 6.16 -1.98 12.65
C ALA A 460 6.35 -3.39 13.23
N ALA A 461 7.52 -3.71 13.78
CA ALA A 461 7.77 -4.97 14.48
C ALA A 461 6.90 -5.09 15.74
N ASP A 462 6.86 -4.02 16.54
CA ASP A 462 6.25 -3.99 17.87
C ASP A 462 4.72 -3.73 17.86
N ASP A 463 4.24 -2.76 17.07
CA ASP A 463 2.87 -2.22 17.20
C ASP A 463 1.86 -2.74 16.16
N GLN A 464 2.24 -3.74 15.36
CA GLN A 464 1.48 -4.16 14.18
C GLN A 464 1.21 -3.07 13.13
N GLN A 465 1.98 -1.99 13.14
CA GLN A 465 1.91 -0.97 12.11
C GLN A 465 2.32 -1.53 10.74
N ARG A 466 1.76 -0.94 9.68
CA ARG A 466 2.16 -1.28 8.31
C ARG A 466 3.48 -0.59 7.99
N TYR A 467 4.31 -1.30 7.24
CA TYR A 467 5.55 -0.78 6.68
C TYR A 467 5.47 -0.56 5.16
N PHE A 468 4.30 -0.78 4.56
CA PHE A 468 4.07 -0.56 3.13
C PHE A 468 3.91 0.94 2.83
N PHE A 469 4.49 1.42 1.73
CA PHE A 469 4.63 2.85 1.35
C PHE A 469 5.49 3.72 2.27
N THR A 470 6.17 3.14 3.25
CA THR A 470 7.07 3.89 4.14
C THR A 470 8.24 4.49 3.36
N ASP A 471 8.71 3.82 2.31
CA ASP A 471 9.75 4.30 1.41
C ASP A 471 9.32 5.55 0.63
N GLN A 472 8.13 5.54 0.04
CA GLN A 472 7.56 6.69 -0.67
C GLN A 472 7.28 7.86 0.28
N THR A 473 6.73 7.57 1.46
CA THR A 473 6.48 8.58 2.50
C THR A 473 7.77 9.20 3.00
N GLY A 474 8.78 8.36 3.32
CA GLY A 474 10.08 8.82 3.79
C GLY A 474 10.80 9.67 2.75
N LEU A 475 10.76 9.28 1.47
CA LEU A 475 11.34 10.07 0.39
C LEU A 475 10.67 11.43 0.24
N LEU A 476 9.33 11.50 0.29
CA LEU A 476 8.64 12.80 0.24
C LEU A 476 9.01 13.67 1.45
N LEU A 477 9.03 13.10 2.66
CA LEU A 477 9.44 13.83 3.86
C LEU A 477 10.89 14.33 3.75
N ALA A 478 11.79 13.52 3.20
CA ALA A 478 13.18 13.92 2.96
C ALA A 478 13.26 15.07 1.94
N VAL A 479 12.50 14.98 0.84
CA VAL A 479 12.41 16.06 -0.16
C VAL A 479 11.94 17.35 0.50
N GLU A 480 10.83 17.32 1.22
CA GLU A 480 10.26 18.52 1.83
C GLU A 480 11.15 19.09 2.94
N ALA A 481 11.80 18.22 3.72
CA ALA A 481 12.72 18.66 4.75
C ALA A 481 13.94 19.38 4.15
N PHE A 482 14.53 18.86 3.09
CA PHE A 482 15.82 19.34 2.55
C PHE A 482 15.68 20.16 1.26
N ARG A 483 14.47 20.57 0.86
CA ARG A 483 14.23 21.31 -0.40
C ARG A 483 15.00 22.63 -0.51
N ASP A 484 15.24 23.29 0.63
CA ASP A 484 15.97 24.56 0.68
C ASP A 484 17.49 24.35 0.81
N ASP A 485 17.90 23.15 1.22
CA ASP A 485 19.29 22.78 1.51
C ASP A 485 19.97 22.09 0.30
N LEU A 486 19.18 21.54 -0.64
CA LEU A 486 19.65 20.72 -1.76
C LEU A 486 19.04 21.13 -3.10
N LYS A 487 19.79 20.93 -4.18
CA LYS A 487 19.24 21.02 -5.54
C LYS A 487 18.48 19.74 -5.87
N ILE A 488 17.17 19.77 -5.72
CA ILE A 488 16.29 18.64 -6.06
C ILE A 488 15.70 18.85 -7.44
N GLY A 489 15.79 17.84 -8.32
CA GLY A 489 15.28 17.90 -9.69
C GLY A 489 14.38 16.73 -10.05
N ARG A 490 13.73 16.84 -11.21
CA ARG A 490 12.99 15.73 -11.82
C ARG A 490 13.97 14.74 -12.43
N LEU A 491 13.78 13.45 -12.14
CA LEU A 491 14.48 12.39 -12.86
C LEU A 491 13.84 12.27 -14.27
N PRO A 492 14.61 12.41 -15.37
CA PRO A 492 14.08 12.15 -16.71
C PRO A 492 13.62 10.69 -16.81
N ALA A 493 12.87 10.36 -17.86
CA ALA A 493 12.36 9.00 -18.09
C ALA A 493 13.53 7.99 -18.26
N ALA A 494 14.05 7.49 -17.15
CA ALA A 494 15.19 6.59 -17.07
C ALA A 494 14.78 5.12 -17.06
N PHE A 495 13.51 4.87 -16.75
CA PHE A 495 13.02 3.56 -16.38
C PHE A 495 11.57 3.42 -16.84
N SER A 496 11.23 2.23 -17.36
CA SER A 496 9.90 1.86 -17.79
C SER A 496 9.43 0.62 -17.04
N GLN A 497 8.24 0.72 -16.47
CA GLN A 497 7.57 -0.35 -15.75
C GLN A 497 6.09 -0.30 -16.10
N THR A 498 5.45 -1.45 -16.30
CA THR A 498 4.01 -1.47 -16.53
C THR A 498 3.25 -1.01 -15.29
N THR A 499 2.29 -0.13 -15.50
CA THR A 499 1.38 0.37 -14.47
C THR A 499 0.15 -0.52 -14.28
N GLN A 500 0.05 -1.68 -14.97
CA GLN A 500 -1.09 -2.59 -14.81
C GLN A 500 -1.23 -3.00 -13.34
N SER A 501 -2.29 -2.46 -12.73
CA SER A 501 -2.56 -2.48 -11.31
C SER A 501 -3.48 -3.64 -10.97
N LEU A 502 -3.00 -4.47 -10.04
CA LEU A 502 -3.79 -5.38 -9.20
C LEU A 502 -4.64 -6.41 -9.97
N GLY A 503 -4.11 -7.63 -10.11
CA GLY A 503 -4.85 -8.76 -10.69
C GLY A 503 -4.03 -10.07 -10.73
N PRO A 504 -4.69 -11.25 -10.79
CA PRO A 504 -4.07 -12.49 -11.20
C PRO A 504 -3.34 -12.29 -12.54
N GLY A 505 -2.05 -12.60 -12.60
CA GLY A 505 -1.25 -12.38 -13.81
C GLY A 505 -0.46 -11.07 -13.86
N ARG A 506 -0.53 -10.20 -12.83
CA ARG A 506 0.36 -9.02 -12.71
C ARG A 506 1.84 -9.36 -12.96
N ARG A 507 2.31 -10.49 -12.43
CA ARG A 507 3.69 -10.96 -12.63
C ARG A 507 3.99 -11.24 -14.11
N LYS A 508 3.07 -11.94 -14.79
CA LYS A 508 3.18 -12.25 -16.22
C LYS A 508 3.16 -10.97 -17.05
N ALA A 509 2.30 -10.01 -16.71
CA ALA A 509 2.24 -8.71 -17.35
C ALA A 509 3.53 -7.90 -17.17
N LYS A 510 4.09 -7.85 -15.96
CA LYS A 510 5.38 -7.19 -15.67
C LYS A 510 6.52 -7.81 -16.49
N LYS A 511 6.63 -9.14 -16.48
CA LYS A 511 7.65 -9.84 -17.26
C LYS A 511 7.48 -9.62 -18.77
N ALA A 512 6.24 -9.63 -19.27
CA ALA A 512 5.95 -9.35 -20.67
C ALA A 512 6.31 -7.90 -21.06
N ALA A 513 6.02 -6.92 -20.20
CA ALA A 513 6.35 -5.52 -20.44
C ALA A 513 7.87 -5.27 -20.42
N GLN A 514 8.59 -5.89 -19.48
CA GLN A 514 10.05 -5.84 -19.44
C GLN A 514 10.64 -6.42 -20.73
N LYS A 515 10.18 -7.62 -21.14
CA LYS A 515 10.60 -8.26 -22.38
C LYS A 515 10.31 -7.41 -23.62
N ALA A 516 9.11 -6.85 -23.73
CA ALA A 516 8.73 -6.00 -24.86
C ALA A 516 9.60 -4.72 -24.93
N THR A 517 9.95 -4.16 -23.77
CA THR A 517 10.86 -3.00 -23.71
C THR A 517 12.26 -3.39 -24.16
N LEU A 518 12.80 -4.51 -23.69
CA LEU A 518 14.09 -5.06 -24.13
C LEU A 518 14.15 -5.30 -25.65
N GLU A 519 13.13 -5.94 -26.21
CA GLU A 519 13.05 -6.17 -27.66
C GLU A 519 13.02 -4.86 -28.45
N LYS A 520 12.39 -3.81 -27.92
CA LYS A 520 12.42 -2.48 -28.52
C LYS A 520 13.82 -1.86 -28.46
N LEU A 521 14.53 -1.99 -27.34
CA LEU A 521 15.88 -1.46 -27.17
C LEU A 521 16.89 -2.12 -28.11
N LYS A 522 16.85 -3.45 -28.22
CA LYS A 522 17.73 -4.20 -29.14
C LYS A 522 17.61 -3.73 -30.59
N LYS A 523 16.38 -3.51 -31.05
CA LYS A 523 16.11 -2.98 -32.40
C LYS A 523 16.62 -1.56 -32.66
N ILE A 524 16.91 -0.78 -31.61
CA ILE A 524 17.48 0.56 -31.73
C ILE A 524 19.01 0.50 -31.72
N SER A 525 19.59 -0.54 -31.10
CA SER A 525 21.03 -0.75 -30.99
C SER A 525 21.65 -1.48 -32.20
N ASP A 526 20.85 -2.27 -32.93
CA ASP A 526 21.18 -2.87 -34.24
C ASP A 526 21.02 -1.85 -35.37
#